data_AF-A0A6G3U065-F1
#
_entry.id   AF-A0A6G3U065-F1
#
_cell.length_a   1.000
_cell.length_b   1.000
_cell.length_c   1.000
_cell.angle_alpha   90.00
_cell.angle_beta   90.00
_cell.angle_gamma   90.00
#
_symmetry.space_group_name_H-M   'P 1'
#
loop_
_entity.id
_entity.type
_entity.pdbx_description
1 polymer ?
#
loop_
_entity_poly.entity_id
_entity_poly.type
_entity_poly.pdbx_seq_one_letter_code
_entity_poly.pdbx_strand_id
1 'polypeptide(L)'
;LPERARAGVLGLGAGLGFGVVEVSVRLIDDVSLPSLFANPASYALVLGGGAAFLLLTSALQRGSVTAATAGLVLGETVGPALAGVVWLGDRTRPGWGWLAVLGFAVAVVGALALSRFGEAPEEAGAAAREAG
;
A
#
# COMPACT_ATOMS: atom_id res chain seq x y z
N LEU A 1 -9.51 19.08 -1.11
CA LEU A 1 -8.80 18.39 0.01
C LEU A 1 -7.47 19.09 0.25
N PRO A 2 -7.02 19.22 1.51
CA PRO A 2 -5.65 19.61 1.81
C PRO A 2 -4.64 18.72 1.08
N GLU A 3 -3.50 19.25 0.67
CA GLU A 3 -2.52 18.57 -0.18
C GLU A 3 -2.02 17.24 0.43
N ARG A 4 -1.77 17.22 1.74
CA ARG A 4 -1.41 15.98 2.48
C ARG A 4 -2.51 14.93 2.47
N ALA A 5 -3.77 15.34 2.68
CA ALA A 5 -4.91 14.42 2.64
C ALA A 5 -5.11 13.84 1.23
N ARG A 6 -4.91 14.66 0.19
CA ARG A 6 -4.93 14.20 -1.20
C ARG A 6 -3.81 13.19 -1.48
N ALA A 7 -2.59 13.48 -1.02
CA ALA A 7 -1.45 12.57 -1.16
C ALA A 7 -1.73 11.22 -0.48
N GLY A 8 -2.24 11.25 0.75
CA GLY A 8 -2.64 10.05 1.49
C GLY A 8 -3.75 9.24 0.81
N VAL A 9 -4.78 9.91 0.26
CA VAL A 9 -5.86 9.21 -0.47
C VAL A 9 -5.35 8.60 -1.78
N LEU A 10 -4.51 9.31 -2.53
CA LEU A 10 -3.90 8.77 -3.75
C LEU A 10 -2.96 7.61 -3.43
N GLY A 11 -2.17 7.73 -2.35
CA GLY A 11 -1.33 6.66 -1.82
C GLY A 11 -2.16 5.44 -1.41
N LEU A 12 -3.28 5.63 -0.70
CA LEU A 12 -4.19 4.55 -0.33
C LEU A 12 -4.78 3.85 -1.56
N GLY A 13 -5.20 4.63 -2.57
CA GLY A 13 -5.63 4.07 -3.85
C GLY A 13 -4.54 3.26 -4.54
N ALA A 14 -3.28 3.73 -4.49
CA ALA A 14 -2.15 2.97 -4.99
C ALA A 14 -1.93 1.67 -4.21
N GLY A 15 -2.02 1.73 -2.88
CA GLY A 15 -1.88 0.56 -2.01
C GLY A 15 -2.92 -0.49 -2.31
N LEU A 16 -4.18 -0.10 -2.49
CA LEU A 16 -5.24 -1.03 -2.90
C LEU A 16 -4.96 -1.66 -4.27
N GLY A 17 -4.45 -0.90 -5.23
CA GLY A 17 -4.06 -1.42 -6.54
C GLY A 17 -2.89 -2.41 -6.47
N PHE A 18 -1.87 -2.15 -5.64
CA PHE A 18 -0.81 -3.13 -5.37
C PHE A 18 -1.32 -4.32 -4.58
N GLY A 19 -2.31 -4.13 -3.70
CA GLY A 19 -2.97 -5.24 -3.04
C GLY A 19 -3.69 -6.18 -4.04
N VAL A 20 -4.27 -5.63 -5.11
CA VAL A 20 -4.80 -6.45 -6.21
C VAL A 20 -3.68 -7.27 -6.87
N VAL A 21 -2.48 -6.70 -7.03
CA VAL A 21 -1.31 -7.43 -7.55
C VAL A 21 -0.98 -8.62 -6.64
N GLU A 22 -0.87 -8.39 -5.32
CA GLU A 22 -0.57 -9.45 -4.35
C GLU A 22 -1.60 -10.59 -4.40
N VAL A 23 -2.89 -10.26 -4.43
CA VAL A 23 -3.96 -11.26 -4.53
C VAL A 23 -3.91 -11.98 -5.89
N SER A 24 -3.68 -11.26 -6.98
CA SER A 24 -3.63 -11.82 -8.34
C SER A 24 -2.52 -12.85 -8.49
N VAL A 25 -1.33 -12.58 -7.94
CA VAL A 25 -0.21 -13.54 -7.98
C VAL A 25 -0.56 -14.84 -7.27
N ARG A 26 -1.33 -14.79 -6.18
CA ARG A 26 -1.77 -15.99 -5.43
C ARG A 26 -2.81 -16.82 -6.19
N LEU A 27 -3.42 -16.26 -7.24
CA LEU A 27 -4.40 -16.92 -8.11
C LEU A 27 -3.78 -17.42 -9.44
N ILE A 28 -2.48 -17.20 -9.65
CA ILE A 28 -1.77 -17.65 -10.85
C ILE A 28 -0.99 -18.92 -10.49
N ASP A 29 -1.52 -20.06 -10.88
CA ASP A 29 -0.91 -21.38 -10.62
C ASP A 29 0.03 -21.87 -11.72
N ASP A 30 -0.07 -21.30 -12.93
CA ASP A 30 0.77 -21.61 -14.10
C ASP A 30 1.30 -20.31 -14.73
N VAL A 31 2.60 -20.30 -15.04
CA VAL A 31 3.33 -19.16 -15.63
C VAL A 31 3.68 -19.38 -17.10
N SER A 32 3.14 -20.43 -17.72
CA SER A 32 3.26 -20.65 -19.16
C SER A 32 2.57 -19.50 -19.94
N LEU A 33 3.20 -18.99 -20.99
CA LEU A 33 2.67 -17.82 -21.72
C LEU A 33 1.20 -17.99 -22.15
N PRO A 34 0.77 -19.13 -22.73
CA PRO A 34 -0.63 -19.30 -23.13
C PRO A 34 -1.61 -19.26 -21.95
N SER A 35 -1.24 -19.84 -20.80
CA SER A 35 -2.10 -19.86 -19.61
C SER A 35 -2.23 -18.47 -18.98
N LEU A 36 -1.16 -17.67 -18.97
CA LEU A 36 -1.18 -16.30 -18.49
C LEU A 36 -2.14 -15.42 -19.30
N PHE A 37 -2.18 -15.55 -20.63
CA PHE A 37 -3.15 -14.82 -21.45
C PHE A 37 -4.59 -15.34 -21.30
N ALA A 38 -4.78 -16.60 -20.89
CA ALA A 38 -6.12 -17.13 -20.61
C ALA A 38 -6.60 -16.81 -19.19
N ASN A 39 -5.69 -16.48 -18.26
CA ASN A 39 -6.02 -16.30 -16.86
C ASN A 39 -6.48 -14.85 -16.57
N PRO A 40 -7.72 -14.63 -16.09
CA PRO A 40 -8.21 -13.30 -15.72
C PRO A 40 -7.36 -12.59 -14.65
N ALA A 41 -6.71 -13.35 -13.75
CA ALA A 41 -5.85 -12.79 -12.71
C ALA A 41 -4.63 -12.07 -13.28
N SER A 42 -4.11 -12.51 -14.44
CA SER A 42 -2.99 -11.85 -15.10
C SER A 42 -3.36 -10.45 -15.62
N TYR A 43 -4.61 -10.25 -16.03
CA TYR A 43 -5.10 -8.93 -16.40
C TYR A 43 -5.33 -8.04 -15.17
N ALA A 44 -5.87 -8.59 -14.08
CA ALA A 44 -6.02 -7.86 -12.82
C ALA A 44 -4.67 -7.43 -12.24
N LEU A 45 -3.63 -8.28 -12.36
CA LEU A 45 -2.25 -7.97 -12.01
C LEU A 45 -1.74 -6.73 -12.76
N VAL A 46 -1.84 -6.73 -14.09
CA VAL A 46 -1.30 -5.64 -14.92
C VAL A 46 -2.10 -4.35 -14.73
N LEU A 47 -3.43 -4.44 -14.71
CA LEU A 47 -4.30 -3.28 -14.53
C LEU A 47 -4.17 -2.69 -13.12
N GLY A 48 -4.15 -3.55 -12.09
CA GLY A 48 -3.96 -3.17 -10.71
C GLY A 48 -2.62 -2.51 -10.47
N GLY A 49 -1.53 -3.14 -10.93
CA GLY A 49 -0.17 -2.58 -10.82
C GLY A 49 0.00 -1.29 -11.61
N GLY A 50 -0.52 -1.21 -12.84
CA GLY A 50 -0.48 0.00 -13.65
C GLY A 50 -1.25 1.16 -13.00
N ALA A 51 -2.48 0.92 -12.55
CA ALA A 51 -3.26 1.93 -11.85
C ALA A 51 -2.59 2.37 -10.54
N ALA A 52 -2.05 1.41 -9.78
CA ALA A 52 -1.35 1.68 -8.53
C ALA A 52 -0.12 2.57 -8.75
N PHE A 53 0.70 2.25 -9.74
CA PHE A 53 1.88 3.01 -10.09
C PHE A 53 1.54 4.45 -10.50
N LEU A 54 0.49 4.64 -11.29
CA LEU A 54 0.04 5.98 -11.71
C LEU A 54 -0.50 6.80 -10.53
N LEU A 55 -1.28 6.17 -9.63
CA LEU A 55 -1.78 6.82 -8.42
C LEU A 55 -0.64 7.20 -7.48
N LEU A 56 0.33 6.30 -7.27
CA LEU A 56 1.50 6.56 -6.44
C LEU A 56 2.34 7.70 -7.02
N THR A 57 2.64 7.65 -8.32
CA THR A 57 3.36 8.72 -9.01
C THR A 57 2.63 10.06 -8.86
N SER A 58 1.31 10.08 -9.02
CA SER A 58 0.48 11.28 -8.84
C SER A 58 0.49 11.78 -7.40
N ALA A 59 0.54 10.88 -6.41
CA ALA A 59 0.62 11.23 -5.00
C ALA A 59 1.95 11.90 -4.65
N LEU A 60 3.05 11.39 -5.21
CA LEU A 60 4.42 11.86 -4.95
C LEU A 60 4.75 13.16 -5.68
N GLN A 61 4.17 13.40 -6.85
CA GLN A 61 4.51 14.58 -7.67
C GLN A 61 4.07 15.92 -7.05
N ARG A 62 3.00 15.94 -6.26
CA ARG A 62 2.35 17.18 -5.78
C ARG A 62 1.79 17.00 -4.37
N GLY A 63 2.46 16.22 -3.55
CA GLY A 63 1.92 15.77 -2.28
C GLY A 63 3.00 15.40 -1.27
N SER A 64 2.59 15.28 -0.02
CA SER A 64 3.45 14.76 1.04
C SER A 64 3.83 13.30 0.75
N VAL A 65 5.12 13.04 0.61
CA VAL A 65 5.68 11.69 0.41
C VAL A 65 5.31 10.82 1.59
N THR A 66 5.48 11.31 2.82
CA THR A 66 5.16 10.55 4.04
C THR A 66 3.69 10.18 4.11
N ALA A 67 2.77 11.09 3.80
CA ALA A 67 1.34 10.80 3.79
C ALA A 67 0.97 9.81 2.67
N ALA A 68 1.56 9.97 1.48
CA ALA A 68 1.36 9.05 0.35
C ALA A 68 1.85 7.64 0.69
N THR A 69 3.06 7.49 1.22
CA THR A 69 3.64 6.20 1.63
C THR A 69 2.83 5.57 2.75
N ALA A 70 2.37 6.34 3.74
CA ALA A 70 1.52 5.79 4.80
C ALA A 70 0.19 5.27 4.25
N GLY A 71 -0.45 6.01 3.33
CA GLY A 71 -1.65 5.55 2.63
C GLY A 71 -1.41 4.26 1.84
N LEU A 72 -0.31 4.23 1.07
CA LEU A 72 0.13 3.07 0.28
C LEU A 72 0.25 1.82 1.15
N VAL A 73 1.06 1.88 2.21
CA VAL A 73 1.33 0.75 3.11
C VAL A 73 0.04 0.24 3.74
N LEU A 74 -0.84 1.15 4.17
CA LEU A 74 -2.15 0.76 4.70
C LEU A 74 -2.99 0.03 3.66
N GLY A 75 -3.07 0.55 2.42
CA GLY A 75 -3.88 -0.04 1.36
C GLY A 75 -3.40 -1.43 0.95
N GLU A 76 -2.09 -1.59 0.73
CA GLU A 76 -1.49 -2.86 0.32
C GLU A 76 -1.45 -3.89 1.44
N THR A 77 -1.51 -3.47 2.70
CA THR A 77 -1.57 -4.41 3.83
C THR A 77 -3.00 -4.86 4.12
N VAL A 78 -3.95 -3.92 4.18
CA VAL A 78 -5.33 -4.20 4.60
C VAL A 78 -6.06 -5.01 3.53
N GLY A 79 -5.95 -4.63 2.26
CA GLY A 79 -6.70 -5.26 1.17
C GLY A 79 -6.40 -6.75 1.01
N PRO A 80 -5.14 -7.14 0.76
CA PRO A 80 -4.70 -8.53 0.63
C PRO A 80 -4.90 -9.35 1.89
N ALA A 81 -4.70 -8.80 3.08
CA ALA A 81 -4.94 -9.52 4.32
C ALA A 81 -6.43 -9.88 4.49
N LEU A 82 -7.33 -8.93 4.24
CA LEU A 82 -8.77 -9.20 4.22
C LEU A 82 -9.11 -10.22 3.13
N ALA A 83 -8.53 -10.06 1.94
CA ALA A 83 -8.82 -10.96 0.85
C ALA A 83 -8.38 -12.41 1.15
N GLY A 84 -7.18 -12.54 1.71
CA GLY A 84 -6.61 -13.77 2.24
C GLY A 84 -7.56 -14.49 3.18
N VAL A 85 -8.02 -13.79 4.22
CA VAL A 85 -8.84 -14.38 5.29
C VAL A 85 -10.27 -14.70 4.82
N VAL A 86 -10.89 -13.81 4.04
CA VAL A 86 -12.30 -13.94 3.65
C VAL A 86 -12.49 -14.94 2.50
N TRP A 87 -11.63 -14.89 1.48
CA TRP A 87 -11.82 -15.68 0.24
C TRP A 87 -10.77 -16.76 0.02
N LEU A 88 -9.51 -16.56 0.40
CA LEU A 88 -8.43 -17.53 0.14
C LEU A 88 -8.23 -18.53 1.29
N GLY A 89 -8.94 -18.35 2.40
CA GLY A 89 -8.89 -19.27 3.54
C GLY A 89 -7.65 -19.12 4.42
N ASP A 90 -6.98 -17.97 4.39
CA ASP A 90 -5.84 -17.69 5.28
C ASP A 90 -6.29 -17.78 6.75
N ARG A 91 -5.62 -18.65 7.52
CA ARG A 91 -5.95 -18.93 8.93
C ARG A 91 -4.69 -18.85 9.77
N THR A 92 -4.77 -18.12 10.87
CA THR A 92 -3.71 -18.14 11.88
C THR A 92 -3.78 -19.42 12.71
N ARG A 93 -2.66 -19.78 13.33
CA ARG A 93 -2.57 -20.94 14.21
C ARG A 93 -3.70 -20.89 15.26
N PRO A 94 -4.34 -22.03 15.60
CA PRO A 94 -5.40 -22.03 16.61
C PRO A 94 -4.97 -21.33 17.90
N GLY A 95 -5.79 -20.40 18.39
CA GLY A 95 -5.51 -19.58 19.57
C GLY A 95 -4.67 -18.31 19.33
N TRP A 96 -4.13 -18.10 18.13
CA TRP A 96 -3.25 -16.94 17.81
C TRP A 96 -3.97 -15.80 17.07
N GLY A 97 -5.28 -15.91 16.85
CA GLY A 97 -6.06 -14.88 16.14
C GLY A 97 -5.96 -13.49 16.77
N TRP A 98 -5.91 -13.40 18.10
CA TRP A 98 -5.77 -12.13 18.81
C TRP A 98 -4.41 -11.46 18.56
N LEU A 99 -3.33 -12.24 18.41
CA LEU A 99 -2.01 -11.71 18.06
C LEU A 99 -1.99 -11.12 16.66
N ALA A 100 -2.71 -11.75 15.72
CA ALA A 100 -2.85 -11.24 14.36
C ALA A 100 -3.59 -9.89 14.35
N VAL A 101 -4.71 -9.81 15.07
CA VAL A 101 -5.48 -8.56 15.22
C VAL A 101 -4.65 -7.48 15.91
N LEU A 102 -3.94 -7.82 16.98
CA LEU A 102 -3.09 -6.87 17.71
C LEU A 102 -1.94 -6.37 16.84
N GLY A 103 -1.21 -7.26 16.19
CA GLY A 103 -0.09 -6.90 15.31
C GLY A 103 -0.54 -6.03 14.14
N PHE A 104 -1.68 -6.36 13.53
CA PHE A 104 -2.29 -5.54 12.48
C PHE A 104 -2.69 -4.16 13.00
N ALA A 105 -3.33 -4.07 14.17
CA ALA A 105 -3.69 -2.80 14.78
C ALA A 105 -2.45 -1.94 15.08
N VAL A 106 -1.38 -2.53 15.60
CA VAL A 106 -0.10 -1.84 15.83
C VAL A 106 0.49 -1.32 14.52
N ALA A 107 0.49 -2.13 13.45
CA ALA A 107 0.97 -1.70 12.14
C ALA A 107 0.15 -0.52 11.57
N VAL A 108 -1.18 -0.59 11.67
CA VAL A 108 -2.08 0.50 11.22
C VAL A 108 -1.82 1.77 12.00
N VAL A 109 -1.75 1.69 13.34
CA VAL A 109 -1.45 2.84 14.20
C VAL A 109 -0.07 3.42 13.89
N GLY A 110 0.93 2.57 13.66
CA GLY A 110 2.28 2.99 13.26
C GLY A 110 2.30 3.75 11.94
N ALA A 111 1.60 3.27 10.92
CA ALA A 111 1.48 3.96 9.63
C ALA A 111 0.77 5.31 9.76
N LEU A 112 -0.31 5.39 10.55
CA LEU A 112 -1.02 6.65 10.83
C LEU A 112 -0.19 7.63 11.67
N ALA A 113 0.60 7.13 12.62
CA ALA A 113 1.54 7.95 13.37
C ALA A 113 2.63 8.51 12.45
N LEU A 114 3.18 7.67 11.56
CA LEU A 114 4.16 8.08 10.56
C LEU A 114 3.58 9.18 9.65
N SER A 115 2.34 9.04 9.16
CA SER A 115 1.71 10.06 8.32
C SER A 115 1.53 11.41 9.02
N ARG A 116 1.44 11.41 10.36
CA ARG A 116 1.21 12.63 11.15
C ARG A 116 2.51 13.29 11.60
N PHE A 117 3.54 12.50 11.88
CA PHE A 117 4.77 12.98 12.53
C PHE A 117 6.05 12.79 11.70
N GLY A 118 5.99 12.07 10.57
CA GLY A 118 7.15 11.70 9.77
C GLY A 118 7.55 12.70 8.68
N GLU A 119 6.97 13.90 8.65
CA GLU A 119 7.44 14.96 7.76
C GLU A 119 8.79 15.48 8.27
N ALA A 120 9.83 15.49 7.43
CA ALA A 120 11.09 16.12 7.80
C ALA A 120 10.89 17.65 7.94
N PRO A 121 11.50 18.33 8.93
CA PRO A 121 11.44 19.79 9.02
C PRO A 121 12.10 20.40 7.78
N GLU A 122 11.35 21.10 6.93
CA GLU A 122 11.87 21.63 5.66
C GLU A 122 12.83 22.83 5.82
N GLU A 123 13.03 23.39 7.02
CA GLU A 123 13.74 24.68 7.18
C GLU A 123 15.14 24.58 7.81
N ALA A 124 15.53 23.46 8.45
CA ALA A 124 16.81 23.38 9.17
C ALA A 124 18.02 23.10 8.27
N GLY A 125 17.83 22.56 7.06
CA GLY A 125 18.91 22.16 6.16
C GLY A 125 19.36 23.23 5.16
N ALA A 126 18.47 24.17 4.81
CA ALA A 126 18.79 25.28 3.91
C ALA A 126 19.54 26.40 4.65
N ALA A 127 19.12 26.74 5.87
CA ALA A 127 19.79 27.76 6.70
C ALA A 127 21.24 27.38 7.08
N ALA A 128 21.54 26.08 7.21
CA ALA A 128 22.90 25.59 7.50
C ALA A 128 23.83 25.59 6.27
N ARG A 129 23.28 25.57 5.05
CA ARG A 129 24.05 25.67 3.79
C ARG A 129 24.31 27.12 3.37
N GLU A 130 23.48 28.05 3.79
CA GLU A 130 23.68 29.49 3.56
C GLU A 130 24.59 30.13 4.63
N ALA A 131 24.80 29.45 5.76
CA ALA A 131 25.64 29.92 6.86
C ALA A 131 27.08 29.34 6.87
N GLY A 132 27.49 28.62 5.81
CA GLY A 132 28.84 28.07 5.64
C GLY A 132 29.51 28.58 4.37
#